data_AF-A0A0Q2S5S7-F1
#
_entry.id   AF-A0A0Q2S5S7-F1
#
_cell.length_a   1.000
_cell.length_b   1.000
_cell.length_c   1.000
_cell.angle_alpha   90.00
_cell.angle_beta   90.00
_cell.angle_gamma   90.00
#
_symmetry.space_group_name_H-M   'P 1'
#
loop_
_entity.id
_entity.type
_entity.pdbx_description
1 polymer ?
#
loop_
_entity_poly.entity_id
_entity_poly.type
_entity_poly.pdbx_seq_one_letter_code
_entity_poly.pdbx_strand_id
1 'polypeptide(L)'
;MRTIFKGLIIIAVVLAIVLPLASSNPDGLEATMEKVGLTESPIYEAPLDYGETWGQSVVMGLVGIFLTFGVGYGLAKLAKGA
;
A
#
# COMPACT_ATOMS: atom_id res chain seq x y z
N MET A 1 27.40 8.67 -2.29
CA MET A 1 26.27 9.00 -3.20
C MET A 1 26.27 8.18 -4.49
N ARG A 2 27.34 8.18 -5.31
CA ARG A 2 27.38 7.42 -6.59
C ARG A 2 27.07 5.91 -6.45
N THR A 3 27.59 5.27 -5.42
CA THR A 3 27.35 3.83 -5.16
C THR A 3 25.90 3.54 -4.77
N ILE A 4 25.28 4.42 -3.98
CA ILE A 4 23.87 4.32 -3.58
C ILE A 4 22.99 4.44 -4.83
N PHE A 5 23.27 5.43 -5.69
CA PHE A 5 22.50 5.63 -6.92
C PHE A 5 22.61 4.44 -7.88
N LYS A 6 23.83 3.87 -8.03
CA LYS A 6 24.03 2.62 -8.78
C LYS A 6 23.24 1.45 -8.19
N GLY A 7 23.25 1.30 -6.87
CA GLY A 7 22.47 0.28 -6.18
C GLY A 7 20.96 0.42 -6.43
N LEU A 8 20.43 1.64 -6.32
CA LEU A 8 19.02 1.93 -6.59
C LEU A 8 18.64 1.62 -8.04
N ILE A 9 19.49 1.97 -9.01
CA ILE A 9 19.26 1.63 -10.42
C ILE A 9 19.23 0.11 -10.62
N ILE A 10 20.17 -0.62 -10.02
CA ILE A 10 20.21 -2.09 -10.13
C ILE A 10 18.92 -2.69 -9.57
N ILE A 11 18.48 -2.24 -8.39
CA ILE A 11 17.22 -2.68 -7.78
C ILE A 11 16.04 -2.39 -8.70
N ALA A 12 15.95 -1.17 -9.25
CA ALA A 12 14.86 -0.79 -10.14
C ALA A 12 14.82 -1.65 -11.42
N VAL A 13 15.98 -1.95 -12.01
CA VAL A 13 16.07 -2.82 -13.19
C VAL A 13 15.65 -4.24 -12.85
N VAL A 14 16.11 -4.80 -11.74
CA VAL A 14 15.72 -6.15 -11.30
C VAL A 14 14.22 -6.22 -11.04
N LEU A 15 13.65 -5.22 -10.36
CA LEU A 15 12.21 -5.15 -10.12
C LEU A 15 11.43 -5.07 -11.44
N ALA A 16 11.86 -4.24 -12.39
CA ALA A 16 11.20 -4.14 -13.69
C ALA A 16 11.18 -5.47 -14.46
N ILE A 17 12.25 -6.27 -14.36
CA ILE A 17 12.35 -7.59 -15.00
C ILE A 17 11.44 -8.61 -14.31
N VAL A 18 11.32 -8.57 -12.98
CA VAL A 18 10.56 -9.54 -12.19
C VAL A 18 9.08 -9.16 -12.06
N LEU A 19 8.73 -7.90 -12.28
CA LEU A 19 7.35 -7.40 -12.19
C LEU A 19 6.32 -8.22 -12.99
N PRO A 20 6.61 -8.69 -14.22
CA PRO A 20 5.68 -9.55 -14.98
C PRO A 20 5.42 -10.92 -14.35
N LEU A 21 6.29 -11.38 -13.42
CA LEU A 21 6.11 -12.61 -12.65
C LEU A 21 5.31 -12.36 -11.36
N ALA A 22 5.04 -11.10 -11.02
CA ALA A 22 4.22 -10.77 -9.87
C ALA A 22 2.75 -11.09 -10.14
N SER A 23 2.02 -11.47 -9.09
CA SER A 23 0.58 -11.65 -9.18
C SER A 23 -0.10 -10.34 -9.61
N SER A 24 -1.10 -10.43 -10.49
CA SER A 24 -1.93 -9.31 -10.90
C SER A 24 -2.74 -8.72 -9.74
N ASN A 25 -3.04 -9.56 -8.74
CA ASN A 25 -3.54 -9.13 -7.45
C ASN A 25 -2.60 -9.71 -6.37
N PRO A 26 -1.63 -8.95 -5.85
CA PRO A 26 -0.65 -9.46 -4.88
C PRO A 26 -1.25 -9.64 -3.48
N ASP A 27 -2.51 -10.05 -3.42
CA ASP A 27 -3.19 -10.35 -2.18
C ASP A 27 -2.86 -11.78 -1.72
N GLY A 28 -2.14 -11.87 -0.60
CA GLY A 28 -1.79 -13.13 0.01
C GLY A 28 -3.00 -13.86 0.61
N LEU A 29 -4.03 -13.13 1.00
CA LEU A 29 -5.27 -13.70 1.54
C LEU A 29 -6.03 -14.41 0.41
N GLU A 30 -6.34 -13.70 -0.67
CA GLU A 30 -7.00 -14.26 -1.85
C GLU A 30 -6.26 -15.51 -2.38
N ALA A 31 -4.94 -15.43 -2.54
CA ALA A 31 -4.12 -16.55 -2.99
C ALA A 31 -4.14 -17.76 -2.03
N THR A 32 -4.33 -17.53 -0.73
CA THR A 32 -4.46 -18.62 0.25
C THR A 32 -5.85 -19.23 0.17
N MET A 33 -6.88 -18.39 0.04
CA MET A 33 -8.28 -18.81 -0.02
C MET A 33 -8.57 -19.63 -1.28
N GLU A 34 -8.03 -19.25 -2.43
CA GLU A 34 -8.11 -20.02 -3.66
C GLU A 34 -7.57 -21.45 -3.48
N LYS A 35 -6.42 -21.61 -2.82
CA LYS A 35 -5.80 -22.93 -2.57
C LYS A 35 -6.65 -23.85 -1.71
N VAL A 36 -7.46 -23.29 -0.81
CA VAL A 36 -8.34 -24.05 0.08
C VAL A 36 -9.81 -24.05 -0.38
N GLY A 37 -10.11 -23.49 -1.55
CA GLY A 37 -11.46 -23.44 -2.11
C GLY A 37 -12.42 -22.52 -1.34
N LEU A 38 -11.90 -21.45 -0.72
CA LEU A 38 -12.69 -20.44 -0.01
C LEU A 38 -12.83 -19.17 -0.85
N THR A 39 -13.88 -18.40 -0.58
CA THR A 39 -14.16 -17.10 -1.21
C THR A 39 -14.19 -15.99 -0.17
N GLU A 40 -13.66 -14.82 -0.48
CA GLU A 40 -13.74 -13.67 0.41
C GLU A 40 -15.19 -13.19 0.57
N SER A 41 -15.58 -12.99 1.83
CA SER A 41 -16.88 -12.41 2.19
C SER A 41 -16.68 -11.53 3.42
N PRO A 42 -16.13 -10.31 3.25
CA PRO A 42 -15.95 -9.40 4.36
C PRO A 42 -17.33 -8.99 4.90
N ILE A 43 -17.50 -9.09 6.23
CA ILE A 43 -18.71 -8.63 6.92
C ILE A 43 -18.75 -7.09 6.97
N TYR A 44 -17.59 -6.46 6.83
CA TYR A 44 -17.41 -5.02 6.88
C TYR A 44 -16.36 -4.58 5.86
N GLU A 45 -16.71 -3.60 5.04
CA GLU A 45 -15.77 -2.92 4.16
C GLU A 45 -15.29 -1.63 4.83
N ALA A 46 -13.97 -1.45 4.86
CA ALA A 46 -13.38 -0.24 5.39
C ALA A 46 -13.76 0.96 4.51
N PRO A 47 -14.01 2.14 5.11
CA PRO A 47 -14.49 3.31 4.36
C PRO A 47 -13.43 3.97 3.47
N LEU A 48 -12.16 3.55 3.57
CA LEU A 48 -11.02 4.10 2.84
C LEU A 48 -10.42 3.04 1.92
N ASP A 49 -11.16 2.69 0.87
CA ASP A 49 -10.69 1.79 -0.18
C ASP A 49 -9.68 2.49 -1.13
N TYR A 50 -8.79 1.73 -1.76
CA TYR A 50 -7.79 2.28 -2.68
C TYR A 50 -8.36 2.62 -4.07
N GLY A 51 -9.60 2.24 -4.37
CA GLY A 51 -10.25 2.42 -5.65
C GLY A 51 -9.76 1.44 -6.72
N GLU A 52 -10.48 1.39 -7.83
CA GLU A 52 -10.26 0.41 -8.91
C GLU A 52 -9.18 0.82 -9.90
N THR A 53 -8.86 2.11 -9.98
CA THR A 53 -7.89 2.66 -10.94
C THR A 53 -6.60 3.11 -10.27
N TRP A 54 -5.49 3.01 -11.00
CA TRP A 54 -4.19 3.49 -10.51
C TRP A 54 -4.24 4.95 -10.01
N GLY A 55 -4.97 5.81 -10.72
CA GLY A 55 -5.15 7.21 -10.31
C GLY A 55 -5.88 7.36 -8.98
N GLN A 56 -6.93 6.57 -8.75
CA GLN A 56 -7.63 6.54 -7.46
C GLN A 56 -6.70 6.04 -6.36
N SER A 57 -5.91 4.99 -6.60
CA SER A 57 -5.01 4.43 -5.58
C SER A 57 -3.91 5.41 -5.18
N VAL A 58 -3.37 6.18 -6.13
CA VAL A 58 -2.40 7.24 -5.83
C VAL A 58 -3.05 8.33 -4.99
N VAL A 59 -4.25 8.79 -5.35
CA VAL A 59 -4.98 9.82 -4.59
C VAL A 59 -5.30 9.34 -3.18
N MET A 60 -5.82 8.12 -3.04
CA MET A 60 -6.14 7.53 -1.74
C MET A 60 -4.89 7.29 -0.88
N GLY A 61 -3.76 6.93 -1.49
CA GLY A 61 -2.47 6.88 -0.79
C GLY A 61 -2.04 8.24 -0.24
N LEU A 62 -2.19 9.32 -1.02
CA LEU A 62 -1.93 10.68 -0.54
C LEU A 62 -2.88 11.09 0.58
N VAL A 63 -4.18 10.80 0.44
CA VAL A 63 -5.18 11.04 1.49
C VAL A 63 -4.80 10.31 2.77
N GLY A 64 -4.39 9.05 2.69
CA GLY A 64 -3.89 8.26 3.82
C GLY A 64 -2.73 8.94 4.54
N ILE A 65 -1.72 9.41 3.79
CA ILE A 65 -0.57 10.15 4.37
C ILE A 65 -1.04 11.39 5.14
N PHE A 66 -1.92 12.21 4.56
CA PHE A 66 -2.42 13.42 5.21
C PHE A 66 -3.29 13.11 6.43
N LEU A 67 -4.13 12.08 6.38
CA LEU A 67 -4.94 11.65 7.51
C LEU A 67 -4.05 11.15 8.66
N THR A 68 -3.10 10.26 8.39
CA THR A 68 -2.18 9.74 9.40
C THR A 68 -1.37 10.87 10.04
N PHE A 69 -0.81 11.77 9.23
CA PHE A 69 -0.06 12.91 9.75
C PHE A 69 -0.94 13.88 10.53
N GLY A 70 -2.13 14.20 10.01
CA GLY A 70 -3.08 15.11 10.64
C GLY A 70 -3.57 14.60 11.99
N VAL A 71 -3.95 13.32 12.07
CA VAL A 71 -4.37 12.68 13.32
C VAL A 71 -3.20 12.60 14.29
N GLY A 72 -2.03 12.11 13.87
CA GLY A 72 -0.86 11.98 14.73
C GLY A 72 -0.40 13.33 15.29
N TYR A 73 -0.29 14.34 14.44
CA TYR A 73 0.04 15.70 14.85
C TYR A 73 -1.04 16.31 15.76
N GLY A 74 -2.31 16.12 15.44
CA GLY A 74 -3.44 16.59 16.25
C GLY A 74 -3.41 15.99 17.66
N LEU A 75 -3.25 14.67 17.77
CA LEU A 75 -3.11 13.97 19.04
C LEU A 75 -1.88 14.45 19.82
N ALA A 76 -0.74 14.60 19.16
CA ALA A 76 0.48 15.09 19.80
C ALA A 76 0.30 16.53 20.33
N LYS A 77 -0.41 17.40 19.59
CA LYS A 77 -0.71 18.76 20.01
C LYS A 77 -1.65 18.79 21.21
N LEU A 78 -2.68 17.93 21.23
CA LEU A 78 -3.59 17.79 22.38
C LEU A 78 -2.84 17.28 23.61
N ALA A 79 -1.98 16.27 23.44
CA ALA A 79 -1.17 15.71 24.52
C ALA A 79 -0.14 16.70 25.08
N LYS A 80 0.43 17.57 24.24
CA LYS A 80 1.39 18.60 24.65
C LYS A 80 0.72 19.84 25.28
N GLY A 81 -0.58 20.02 25.05
CA GLY A 81 -1.41 21.06 25.64
C GLY A 81 -2.18 20.62 26.90
N ALA A 82 -1.97 19.40 27.39
CA ALA A 82 -2.47 18.84 28.64
C ALA A 82 -1.39 18.82 29.73
#